data_AF-A0A924ZUT4-F1
#
_entry.id   AF-A0A924ZUT4-F1
#
_cell.length_a   1.000
_cell.length_b   1.000
_cell.length_c   1.000
_cell.angle_alpha   90.00
_cell.angle_beta   90.00
_cell.angle_gamma   90.00
#
_symmetry.space_group_name_H-M   'P 1'
#
loop_
_entity.id
_entity.type
_entity.pdbx_description
1 polymer ?
#
loop_
_entity_poly.entity_id
_entity_poly.type
_entity_poly.pdbx_seq_one_letter_code
_entity_poly.pdbx_strand_id
1 'polypeptide(L)'
;MLQDLKLKKGLILAHFHGDEIALISLTKRYKIATMTSTSKDGEIMNTTLHLLGAKTSRGSSTRGGIGALKGLIRLCKEGLSASFAVDGPKGPLHEVKAGVFEFSRVTRANIYACGVNCDRAWNFPKSWNKTYFPKPFARLNIVWLGPTLAINKDLDPRSPDLAKALRIQLFDARRNAGNFIADMVSQS
;
A
#
# COMPACT_ATOMS: atom_id res chain seq x y z
N MET A 1 -7.50 -11.99 -5.47
CA MET A 1 -7.96 -10.73 -4.84
C MET A 1 -9.48 -10.64 -4.72
N LEU A 2 -10.25 -10.65 -5.83
CA LEU A 2 -11.72 -10.50 -5.77
C LEU A 2 -12.41 -11.56 -4.91
N GLN A 3 -11.92 -12.80 -4.92
CA GLN A 3 -12.42 -13.86 -4.06
C GLN A 3 -12.15 -13.58 -2.58
N ASP A 4 -10.95 -13.13 -2.21
CA ASP A 4 -10.63 -12.76 -0.82
C ASP A 4 -11.47 -11.58 -0.32
N LEU A 5 -11.73 -10.59 -1.20
CA LEU A 5 -12.66 -9.48 -0.91
C LEU A 5 -14.09 -9.99 -0.64
N LYS A 6 -14.57 -10.95 -1.44
CA LYS A 6 -15.90 -11.58 -1.24
C LYS A 6 -15.96 -12.39 0.06
N LEU A 7 -14.88 -13.10 0.40
CA LEU A 7 -14.75 -13.89 1.62
C LEU A 7 -14.47 -13.06 2.87
N LYS A 8 -14.36 -11.73 2.74
CA LYS A 8 -13.98 -10.80 3.82
C LYS A 8 -12.69 -11.22 4.54
N LYS A 9 -11.77 -11.91 3.84
CA LYS A 9 -10.45 -12.23 4.37
C LYS A 9 -9.65 -10.92 4.42
N GLY A 10 -8.96 -10.68 5.53
CA GLY A 10 -8.07 -9.52 5.65
C GLY A 10 -7.06 -9.53 4.51
N LEU A 11 -6.96 -8.40 3.81
CA LEU A 11 -6.01 -8.19 2.72
C LEU A 11 -4.93 -7.21 3.15
N ILE A 12 -3.71 -7.44 2.67
CA ILE A 12 -2.63 -6.47 2.73
C ILE A 12 -2.39 -5.97 1.32
N LEU A 13 -2.69 -4.70 1.10
CA LEU A 13 -2.47 -3.98 -0.13
C LEU A 13 -1.12 -3.28 -0.01
N ALA A 14 -0.07 -3.98 -0.45
CA ALA A 14 1.30 -3.50 -0.39
C ALA A 14 1.56 -2.51 -1.53
N HIS A 15 2.09 -1.34 -1.21
CA HIS A 15 2.47 -0.32 -2.20
C HIS A 15 3.70 0.45 -1.72
N PHE A 16 4.32 1.23 -2.60
CA PHE A 16 5.34 2.18 -2.19
C PHE A 16 4.71 3.49 -1.70
N HIS A 17 5.39 4.22 -0.82
CA HIS A 17 4.90 5.52 -0.30
C HIS A 17 4.62 6.53 -1.42
N GLY A 18 5.40 6.50 -2.50
CA GLY A 18 5.23 7.44 -3.62
C GLY A 18 3.84 7.38 -4.28
N ASP A 19 3.18 6.22 -4.24
CA ASP A 19 1.90 5.97 -4.91
C ASP A 19 0.66 6.29 -4.05
N GLU A 20 0.83 6.66 -2.78
CA GLU A 20 -0.27 6.82 -1.82
C GLU A 20 -1.37 7.76 -2.33
N ILE A 21 -0.99 8.91 -2.88
CA ILE A 21 -1.94 9.90 -3.42
C ILE A 21 -2.77 9.32 -4.55
N ALA A 22 -2.19 8.50 -5.43
CA ALA A 22 -2.93 7.88 -6.53
C ALA A 22 -3.93 6.82 -6.04
N LEU A 23 -3.67 6.21 -4.87
CA LEU A 23 -4.46 5.12 -4.31
C LEU A 23 -5.62 5.59 -3.42
N ILE A 24 -5.67 6.87 -3.00
CA ILE A 24 -6.71 7.38 -2.09
C ILE A 24 -8.14 7.21 -2.62
N SER A 25 -8.30 7.20 -3.95
CA SER A 25 -9.60 7.01 -4.62
C SER A 25 -10.18 5.60 -4.41
N LEU A 26 -9.35 4.63 -4.01
CA LEU A 26 -9.73 3.23 -3.83
C LEU A 26 -10.16 2.88 -2.39
N THR A 27 -10.09 3.85 -1.48
CA THR A 27 -10.39 3.70 -0.05
C THR A 27 -11.74 3.02 0.22
N LYS A 28 -12.84 3.52 -0.36
CA LYS A 28 -14.17 2.90 -0.22
C LYS A 28 -14.25 1.53 -0.89
N ARG A 29 -13.69 1.41 -2.10
CA ARG A 29 -13.76 0.20 -2.93
C ARG A 29 -13.16 -1.01 -2.22
N TYR A 30 -12.04 -0.82 -1.54
CA TYR A 30 -11.33 -1.90 -0.85
C TYR A 30 -11.47 -1.89 0.67
N LYS A 31 -12.33 -1.00 1.23
CA LYS A 31 -12.56 -0.85 2.67
C LYS A 31 -11.24 -0.67 3.44
N ILE A 32 -10.49 0.36 3.05
CA ILE A 32 -9.11 0.54 3.50
C ILE A 32 -9.03 0.93 4.98
N ALA A 33 -8.10 0.29 5.69
CA ALA A 33 -7.49 0.77 6.92
C ALA A 33 -5.99 1.02 6.71
N THR A 34 -5.43 2.07 7.28
CA THR A 34 -3.97 2.32 7.22
C THR A 34 -3.44 2.95 8.49
N MET A 35 -2.11 3.08 8.61
CA MET A 35 -1.47 3.81 9.69
C MET A 35 -1.17 5.25 9.27
N THR A 36 -1.39 6.20 10.17
CA THR A 36 -1.02 7.61 9.96
C THR A 36 -0.16 8.14 11.10
N SER A 37 0.78 9.02 10.77
CA SER A 37 1.61 9.73 11.75
C SER A 37 0.77 10.60 12.70
N THR A 38 1.29 10.87 13.89
CA THR A 38 0.71 11.85 14.84
C THR A 38 1.17 13.29 14.59
N SER A 39 1.91 13.55 13.51
CA SER A 39 2.32 14.88 13.08
C SER A 39 1.17 15.69 12.46
N LYS A 40 1.37 16.99 12.26
CA LYS A 40 0.41 17.87 11.57
C LYS A 40 0.08 17.39 10.16
N ASP A 41 1.09 17.02 9.38
CA ASP A 41 0.88 16.47 8.03
C ASP A 41 0.16 15.10 8.08
N GLY A 42 0.45 14.31 9.11
CA GLY A 42 -0.27 13.08 9.40
C GLY A 42 -1.74 13.30 9.72
N GLU A 43 -2.09 14.43 10.36
CA GLU A 43 -3.47 14.81 10.64
C GLU A 43 -4.25 15.21 9.38
N ILE A 44 -3.59 15.91 8.45
CA ILE A 44 -4.18 16.25 7.15
C ILE A 44 -4.53 14.96 6.41
N MET A 45 -3.55 14.05 6.27
CA MET A 45 -3.78 12.75 5.63
C MET A 45 -4.86 11.93 6.36
N ASN A 46 -4.82 11.90 7.70
CA ASN A 46 -5.83 11.23 8.53
C ASN A 46 -7.24 11.74 8.23
N THR A 47 -7.43 13.05 8.19
CA THR A 47 -8.72 13.69 7.90
C THR A 47 -9.18 13.37 6.48
N THR A 48 -8.30 13.52 5.49
CA THR A 48 -8.60 13.20 4.09
C THR A 48 -9.03 11.74 3.92
N LEU A 49 -8.31 10.79 4.53
CA LEU A 49 -8.63 9.37 4.45
C LEU A 49 -10.00 9.04 5.06
N HIS A 50 -10.35 9.67 6.19
CA HIS A 50 -11.67 9.50 6.81
C HIS A 50 -12.80 10.06 5.93
N LEU A 51 -12.62 11.25 5.34
CA LEU A 51 -13.58 11.81 4.38
C LEU A 51 -13.79 10.91 3.16
N LEU A 52 -12.74 10.22 2.74
CA LEU A 52 -12.78 9.25 1.65
C LEU A 52 -13.28 7.86 2.10
N GLY A 53 -13.62 7.65 3.37
CA GLY A 53 -14.24 6.43 3.88
C GLY A 53 -13.27 5.32 4.29
N ALA A 54 -11.99 5.64 4.43
CA ALA A 54 -11.04 4.77 5.12
C ALA A 54 -11.12 4.94 6.64
N LYS A 55 -10.57 3.97 7.39
CA LYS A 55 -10.25 4.13 8.81
C LYS A 55 -8.73 4.23 8.98
N THR A 56 -8.27 4.87 10.05
CA THR A 56 -6.83 4.91 10.34
C THR A 56 -6.54 4.45 11.76
N SER A 57 -5.30 3.99 11.96
CA SER A 57 -4.72 3.86 13.29
C SER A 57 -3.50 4.78 13.39
N ARG A 58 -3.31 5.43 14.53
CA ARG A 58 -2.29 6.48 14.65
C ARG A 58 -1.10 6.06 15.49
N GLY A 59 0.09 6.52 15.10
CA GLY A 59 1.31 6.41 15.88
C GLY A 59 2.48 7.11 15.21
N SER A 60 3.47 7.57 15.98
CA SER A 60 4.66 8.19 15.40
C SER A 60 5.72 7.15 15.03
N SER A 61 6.52 7.47 14.02
CA SER A 61 7.61 6.61 13.53
C SER A 61 8.75 6.40 14.54
N THR A 62 8.79 7.18 15.62
CA THR A 62 9.78 7.07 16.73
C THR A 62 9.16 6.51 18.00
N ARG A 63 7.89 6.83 18.29
CA ARG A 63 7.13 6.39 19.47
C ARG A 63 5.68 6.08 19.08
N GLY A 64 5.24 4.84 19.29
CA GLY A 64 3.84 4.45 19.07
C GLY A 64 3.55 3.70 17.77
N GLY A 65 4.55 3.41 16.93
CA GLY A 65 4.37 2.54 15.74
C GLY A 65 3.79 1.16 16.06
N ILE A 66 4.17 0.56 17.19
CA ILE A 66 3.57 -0.71 17.68
C ILE A 66 2.09 -0.53 18.00
N GLY A 67 1.70 0.59 18.60
CA GLY A 67 0.31 0.92 18.90
C GLY A 67 -0.52 1.07 17.62
N ALA A 68 0.01 1.80 16.64
CA ALA A 68 -0.60 1.95 15.32
C ALA A 68 -0.78 0.60 14.61
N LEU A 69 0.23 -0.27 14.67
CA LEU A 69 0.15 -1.61 14.09
C LEU A 69 -0.91 -2.47 14.77
N LYS A 70 -0.99 -2.45 16.10
CA LYS A 70 -2.04 -3.14 16.87
C LYS A 70 -3.43 -2.63 16.52
N GLY A 71 -3.60 -1.31 16.38
CA GLY A 71 -4.86 -0.73 15.95
C GLY A 71 -5.24 -1.12 14.53
N LEU A 72 -4.27 -1.15 13.61
CA LEU A 72 -4.49 -1.64 12.24
C LEU A 72 -4.92 -3.12 12.22
N ILE A 73 -4.32 -3.97 13.06
CA ILE A 73 -4.74 -5.38 13.24
C ILE A 73 -6.21 -5.44 13.68
N ARG A 74 -6.63 -4.60 14.63
CA ARG A 74 -8.03 -4.54 15.09
C ARG A 74 -8.98 -4.17 13.95
N LEU A 75 -8.63 -3.17 13.14
CA LEU A 75 -9.45 -2.76 12.00
C LEU A 75 -9.56 -3.88 10.96
N CYS A 76 -8.48 -4.64 10.72
CA CYS A 76 -8.53 -5.78 9.80
C CYS A 76 -9.43 -6.91 10.32
N LYS A 77 -9.50 -7.12 11.65
CA LYS A 77 -10.45 -8.06 12.26
C LYS A 77 -11.91 -7.63 12.10
N GLU A 78 -12.17 -6.33 11.89
CA GLU A 78 -13.50 -5.80 11.55
C GLU A 78 -13.84 -5.96 10.04
N GLY A 79 -12.94 -6.58 9.26
CA GLY A 79 -13.14 -6.84 7.83
C GLY A 79 -12.64 -5.73 6.89
N LEU A 80 -11.76 -4.86 7.37
CA LEU A 80 -11.05 -3.87 6.54
C LEU A 80 -9.78 -4.46 5.91
N SER A 81 -9.37 -3.90 4.78
CA SER A 81 -8.10 -4.24 4.11
C SER A 81 -7.00 -3.28 4.56
N ALA A 82 -5.83 -3.79 4.95
CA ALA A 82 -4.69 -2.96 5.30
C ALA A 82 -4.02 -2.38 4.04
N SER A 83 -4.00 -1.06 3.89
CA SER A 83 -3.04 -0.39 3.00
C SER A 83 -1.70 -0.31 3.72
N PHE A 84 -0.64 -0.78 3.08
CA PHE A 84 0.67 -0.91 3.73
C PHE A 84 1.76 -0.35 2.82
N ALA A 85 2.28 0.81 3.18
CA ALA A 85 3.41 1.44 2.51
C ALA A 85 4.71 0.75 2.92
N VAL A 86 5.21 -0.14 2.06
CA VAL A 86 6.19 -1.16 2.44
C VAL A 86 7.62 -0.64 2.60
N ASP A 87 7.95 0.50 2.00
CA ASP A 87 9.27 1.13 2.08
C ASP A 87 9.50 1.95 3.35
N GLY A 88 8.46 2.08 4.19
CA GLY A 88 8.52 2.71 5.50
C GLY A 88 8.71 4.23 5.46
N PRO A 89 8.32 4.96 6.52
CA PRO A 89 8.26 6.42 6.51
C PRO A 89 9.62 7.12 6.45
N LYS A 90 10.72 6.38 6.65
CA LYS A 90 12.10 6.89 6.60
C LYS A 90 12.85 6.39 5.36
N GLY A 91 12.20 5.62 4.48
CA GLY A 91 12.85 4.97 3.35
C GLY A 91 13.91 3.93 3.77
N PRO A 92 14.87 3.62 2.88
CA PRO A 92 15.06 4.17 1.53
C PRO A 92 13.90 3.87 0.58
N LEU A 93 13.80 4.67 -0.49
CA LEU A 93 12.77 4.52 -1.51
C LEU A 93 12.80 3.10 -2.10
N HIS A 94 11.61 2.50 -2.20
CA HIS A 94 11.39 1.16 -2.76
C HIS A 94 12.03 0.00 -1.97
N GLU A 95 12.59 0.22 -0.79
CA GLU A 95 13.13 -0.87 0.04
C GLU A 95 12.09 -1.46 0.98
N VAL A 96 11.54 -2.62 0.63
CA VAL A 96 10.56 -3.35 1.44
C VAL A 96 11.10 -3.63 2.85
N LYS A 97 10.33 -3.23 3.86
CA LYS A 97 10.63 -3.43 5.29
C LYS A 97 9.88 -4.63 5.84
N ALA A 98 10.45 -5.25 6.88
CA ALA A 98 9.90 -6.46 7.53
C ALA A 98 8.48 -6.29 8.10
N GLY A 99 8.04 -5.05 8.38
CA GLY A 99 6.76 -4.76 9.02
C GLY A 99 5.54 -5.34 8.27
N VAL A 100 5.58 -5.40 6.94
CA VAL A 100 4.49 -5.98 6.13
C VAL A 100 4.38 -7.51 6.32
N PHE A 101 5.52 -8.20 6.44
CA PHE A 101 5.59 -9.64 6.64
C PHE A 101 5.21 -10.02 8.08
N GLU A 102 5.68 -9.25 9.06
CA GLU A 102 5.25 -9.38 10.46
C GLU A 102 3.73 -9.22 10.60
N PHE A 103 3.17 -8.21 9.93
CA PHE A 103 1.74 -7.97 9.92
C PHE A 103 0.97 -9.12 9.26
N SER A 104 1.44 -9.61 8.11
CA SER A 104 0.87 -10.79 7.43
C SER A 104 0.91 -12.03 8.31
N ARG A 105 2.03 -12.31 8.98
CA ARG A 105 2.19 -13.45 9.88
C ARG A 105 1.18 -13.43 11.03
N VAL A 106 0.98 -12.26 11.66
CA VAL A 106 0.06 -12.10 12.80
C VAL A 106 -1.41 -12.16 12.37
N THR A 107 -1.74 -11.54 11.23
CA THR A 107 -3.13 -11.44 10.76
C THR A 107 -3.56 -12.62 9.89
N ARG A 108 -2.60 -13.41 9.39
CA ARG A 108 -2.77 -14.40 8.31
C ARG A 108 -3.35 -13.79 7.02
N ALA A 109 -3.22 -12.48 6.84
CA ALA A 109 -3.70 -11.77 5.68
C ALA A 109 -2.77 -11.96 4.48
N ASN A 110 -3.37 -12.14 3.30
CA ASN A 110 -2.65 -12.27 2.04
C ASN A 110 -2.07 -10.93 1.60
N ILE A 111 -0.83 -10.92 1.14
CA ILE A 111 -0.18 -9.74 0.56
C ILE A 111 -0.47 -9.68 -0.94
N TYR A 112 -0.94 -8.52 -1.40
CA TYR A 112 -1.12 -8.19 -2.81
C TYR A 112 -0.25 -6.98 -3.14
N ALA A 113 0.67 -7.15 -4.09
CA ALA A 113 1.57 -6.11 -4.55
C ALA A 113 0.86 -5.17 -5.53
N CYS A 114 0.88 -3.88 -5.24
CA CYS A 114 0.30 -2.82 -6.07
C CYS A 114 1.33 -2.24 -7.03
N GLY A 115 0.95 -2.11 -8.28
CA GLY A 115 1.62 -1.28 -9.27
C GLY A 115 0.69 -0.20 -9.77
N VAL A 116 1.17 1.04 -9.79
CA VAL A 116 0.42 2.18 -10.31
C VAL A 116 1.18 2.81 -11.47
N ASN A 117 0.45 3.13 -12.54
CA ASN A 117 0.92 4.00 -13.61
C ASN A 117 -0.07 5.16 -13.79
N CYS A 118 0.45 6.37 -13.92
CA CYS A 118 -0.31 7.59 -14.12
C CYS A 118 0.16 8.26 -15.41
N ASP A 119 -0.75 8.56 -16.34
CA ASP A 119 -0.40 9.17 -17.64
C ASP A 119 0.03 10.64 -17.50
N ARG A 120 -0.52 11.37 -16.53
CA ARG A 120 -0.28 12.80 -16.31
C ARG A 120 -0.25 13.13 -14.83
N ALA A 121 0.90 13.57 -14.32
CA ALA A 121 1.05 13.96 -12.93
C ALA A 121 1.87 15.24 -12.75
N TRP A 122 1.68 15.92 -11.62
CA TRP A 122 2.66 16.84 -11.06
C TRP A 122 3.60 16.07 -10.14
N ASN A 123 4.89 16.07 -10.47
CA ASN A 123 5.90 15.32 -9.73
C ASN A 123 6.53 16.20 -8.64
N PHE A 124 6.81 15.61 -7.47
CA PHE A 124 7.52 16.27 -6.38
C PHE A 124 8.92 15.65 -6.21
N PRO A 125 9.89 15.97 -7.09
CA PRO A 125 11.19 15.28 -7.11
C PRO A 125 12.04 15.55 -5.86
N LYS A 126 11.76 16.64 -5.12
CA LYS A 126 12.43 16.96 -3.86
C LYS A 126 11.91 16.12 -2.68
N SER A 127 10.74 15.48 -2.82
CA SER A 127 10.22 14.58 -1.79
C SER A 127 11.06 13.30 -1.73
N TRP A 128 11.33 12.79 -0.53
CA TRP A 128 12.11 11.56 -0.34
C TRP A 128 11.42 10.35 -0.99
N ASN A 129 10.09 10.30 -0.91
CA ASN A 129 9.27 9.20 -1.46
C ASN A 129 8.96 9.38 -2.96
N LYS A 130 9.45 10.46 -3.58
CA LYS A 130 9.19 10.80 -4.99
C LYS A 130 7.70 10.76 -5.36
N THR A 131 6.84 11.17 -4.43
CA THR A 131 5.40 11.21 -4.66
C THR A 131 5.03 12.13 -5.82
N TYR A 132 3.84 11.92 -6.36
CA TYR A 132 3.27 12.66 -7.46
C TYR A 132 1.77 12.84 -7.22
N PHE A 133 1.21 13.92 -7.77
CA PHE A 133 -0.21 14.19 -7.74
C PHE A 133 -0.79 13.99 -9.15
N PRO A 134 -1.70 13.02 -9.36
CA PRO A 134 -2.38 12.86 -10.65
C PRO A 134 -3.09 14.15 -11.06
N LYS A 135 -2.86 14.63 -12.28
CA LYS A 135 -3.54 15.83 -12.78
C LYS A 135 -5.05 15.56 -12.91
N PRO A 136 -5.90 16.60 -12.93
CA PRO A 136 -7.31 16.43 -13.30
C PRO A 136 -7.45 15.61 -14.59
N PHE A 137 -8.37 14.65 -14.58
CA PHE A 137 -8.65 13.72 -15.68
C PHE A 137 -7.50 12.79 -16.08
N ALA A 138 -6.44 12.70 -15.28
CA ALA A 138 -5.38 11.72 -15.48
C ALA A 138 -5.94 10.29 -15.39
N ARG A 139 -5.39 9.40 -16.21
CA ARG A 139 -5.71 7.99 -16.22
C ARG A 139 -4.76 7.27 -15.27
N LEU A 140 -5.35 6.54 -14.32
CA LEU A 140 -4.63 5.67 -13.40
C LEU A 140 -4.86 4.21 -13.77
N ASN A 141 -3.80 3.51 -14.13
CA ASN A 141 -3.80 2.06 -14.25
C ASN A 141 -3.26 1.48 -12.96
N ILE A 142 -4.03 0.60 -12.33
CA ILE A 142 -3.69 0.01 -11.04
C ILE A 142 -3.76 -1.50 -11.17
N VAL A 143 -2.62 -2.17 -11.01
CA VAL A 143 -2.48 -3.62 -11.11
C VAL A 143 -2.17 -4.19 -9.74
N TRP A 144 -2.86 -5.27 -9.38
CA TRP A 144 -2.63 -6.04 -8.17
C TRP A 144 -2.08 -7.41 -8.54
N LEU A 145 -0.87 -7.75 -8.09
CA LEU A 145 -0.30 -9.08 -8.24
C LEU A 145 -0.33 -9.83 -6.91
N GLY A 146 -0.56 -11.15 -6.97
CA GLY A 146 -0.56 -12.02 -5.81
C GLY A 146 -1.76 -12.97 -5.71
N PRO A 147 -1.94 -13.64 -4.56
CA PRO A 147 -1.26 -13.36 -3.31
C PRO A 147 0.25 -13.71 -3.35
N THR A 148 1.09 -12.90 -2.73
CA THR A 148 2.47 -13.29 -2.40
C THR A 148 2.41 -14.51 -1.44
N LEU A 149 3.43 -15.36 -1.47
CA LEU A 149 3.54 -16.54 -0.60
C LEU A 149 3.16 -16.18 0.85
N ALA A 150 2.23 -16.96 1.42
CA ALA A 150 1.83 -16.81 2.81
C ALA A 150 3.05 -17.01 3.70
N ILE A 151 3.36 -16.02 4.54
CA ILE A 151 4.42 -16.12 5.55
C ILE A 151 3.96 -17.16 6.58
N ASN A 152 4.45 -18.40 6.48
CA ASN A 152 4.23 -19.41 7.51
C ASN A 152 5.05 -19.06 8.77
N LYS A 153 4.84 -19.81 9.87
CA LYS A 153 5.53 -19.53 11.14
C LYS A 153 7.05 -19.71 11.06
N ASP A 154 7.51 -20.52 10.11
CA ASP A 154 8.91 -20.94 9.98
C ASP A 154 9.75 -19.97 9.15
N LEU A 155 9.09 -19.08 8.40
CA LEU A 155 9.75 -18.00 7.66
C LEU A 155 10.05 -16.82 8.58
N ASP A 156 11.33 -16.42 8.64
CA ASP A 156 11.75 -15.18 9.30
C ASP A 156 11.24 -13.96 8.50
N PRO A 157 10.34 -13.12 9.06
CA PRO A 157 9.84 -11.92 8.39
C PRO A 157 10.91 -10.87 8.05
N ARG A 158 12.10 -11.01 8.64
CA ARG A 158 13.27 -10.16 8.36
C ARG A 158 14.16 -10.73 7.26
N SER A 159 13.79 -11.87 6.67
CA SER A 159 14.53 -12.46 5.56
C SER A 159 14.68 -11.47 4.40
N PRO A 160 15.92 -11.21 3.94
CA PRO A 160 16.17 -10.38 2.77
C PRO A 160 15.50 -10.92 1.50
N ASP A 161 15.32 -12.23 1.39
CA ASP A 161 14.71 -12.87 0.22
C ASP A 161 13.22 -12.54 0.09
N LEU A 162 12.50 -12.46 1.22
CA LEU A 162 11.11 -12.03 1.23
C LEU A 162 10.98 -10.58 0.77
N ALA A 163 11.83 -9.71 1.31
CA ALA A 163 11.87 -8.30 0.94
C ALA A 163 12.17 -8.13 -0.56
N LYS A 164 13.14 -8.89 -1.08
CA LYS A 164 13.50 -8.92 -2.49
C LYS A 164 12.37 -9.43 -3.37
N ALA A 165 11.73 -10.54 -2.99
CA ALA A 165 10.62 -11.13 -3.75
C ALA A 165 9.42 -10.18 -3.84
N LEU A 166 9.00 -9.58 -2.72
CA LEU A 166 7.91 -8.61 -2.74
C LEU A 166 8.27 -7.35 -3.52
N ARG A 167 9.53 -6.88 -3.42
CA ARG A 167 10.02 -5.74 -4.21
C ARG A 167 9.93 -6.02 -5.70
N ILE A 168 10.38 -7.18 -6.16
CA ILE A 168 10.28 -7.61 -7.56
C ILE A 168 8.81 -7.59 -8.00
N GLN A 169 7.93 -8.20 -7.22
CA GLN A 169 6.51 -8.26 -7.52
C GLN A 169 5.84 -6.88 -7.61
N LEU A 170 6.22 -5.92 -6.77
CA LEU A 170 5.77 -4.53 -6.84
C LEU A 170 6.22 -3.83 -8.14
N PHE A 171 7.47 -4.05 -8.56
CA PHE A 171 7.96 -3.50 -9.82
C PHE A 171 7.33 -4.16 -11.04
N ASP A 172 7.08 -5.47 -11.02
CA ASP A 172 6.38 -6.16 -12.09
C ASP A 172 4.93 -5.69 -12.20
N ALA A 173 4.24 -5.49 -11.07
CA ALA A 173 2.90 -4.89 -11.06
C ALA A 173 2.93 -3.48 -11.69
N ARG A 174 3.94 -2.66 -11.37
CA ARG A 174 4.10 -1.31 -11.93
C ARG A 174 4.37 -1.35 -13.44
N ARG A 175 5.21 -2.29 -13.90
CA ARG A 175 5.47 -2.49 -15.34
C ARG A 175 4.20 -2.88 -16.08
N ASN A 176 3.44 -3.83 -15.53
CA ASN A 176 2.15 -4.25 -16.10
C ASN A 176 1.18 -3.08 -16.19
N ALA A 177 1.11 -2.22 -15.16
CA ALA A 177 0.27 -1.03 -15.19
C ALA A 177 0.67 -0.04 -16.30
N GLY A 178 1.97 0.07 -16.61
CA GLY A 178 2.48 0.90 -17.71
C GLY A 178 2.09 0.38 -19.09
N ASN A 179 2.23 -0.93 -19.33
CA ASN A 179 1.95 -1.54 -20.64
C ASN A 179 0.49 -1.33 -21.08
N PHE A 180 -0.47 -1.38 -20.15
CA PHE A 180 -1.88 -1.11 -20.46
C PHE A 180 -2.13 0.27 -21.10
N ILE A 181 -1.35 1.30 -20.74
CA ILE A 181 -1.50 2.63 -21.39
C ILE A 181 -0.87 2.64 -22.77
N ALA A 182 0.27 1.98 -22.96
CA ALA A 182 0.92 1.89 -24.28
C ALA A 182 0.01 1.19 -25.31
N ASP A 183 -0.68 0.12 -24.89
CA ASP A 183 -1.60 -0.63 -25.74
C ASP A 183 -2.86 0.19 -26.08
N MET A 184 -3.34 1.06 -25.19
CA MET A 184 -4.49 1.92 -25.48
C MET A 184 -4.14 3.12 -26.37
N VAL A 185 -2.91 3.66 -26.27
CA VAL A 185 -2.43 4.77 -27.10
C VAL A 185 -2.06 4.30 -28.51
N SER A 186 -1.61 3.05 -28.67
CA SER A 186 -1.32 2.47 -29.99
C SER A 186 -2.57 2.07 -30.78
N GLN A 187 -3.74 2.02 -30.14
CA GLN A 187 -5.04 1.69 -30.75
C GLN A 187 -5.94 2.91 -31.01
N SER A 188 -5.46 4.12 -30.74
CA SER A 188 -6.18 5.40 -30.94
C SER A 188 -5.52 6.27 -31.99
#